data_AF-A0A358XVR8-F1
#
_entry.id   AF-A0A358XVR8-F1
#
_cell.length_a   1.000
_cell.length_b   1.000
_cell.length_c   1.000
_cell.angle_alpha   90.00
_cell.angle_beta   90.00
_cell.angle_gamma   90.00
#
_symmetry.space_group_name_H-M   'P 1'
#
loop_
_entity.id
_entity.type
_entity.pdbx_description
1 polymer ?
#
loop_
_entity_poly.entity_id
_entity_poly.type
_entity_poly.pdbx_seq_one_letter_code
_entity_poly.pdbx_strand_id
1 'polypeptide(L)' 'MINGIYKALRPEGRIFLLEYRGEDSSVPIRPLHKMTEEQVVKEMSVFGLEWTGTLDFLPWQHMMVFTKRG' A
#
# COMPACT_ATOMS: atom_id res chain seq x y z
N MET A 1 -6.67 -11.97 2.34
CA MET A 1 -5.64 -11.93 1.29
C MET A 1 -4.25 -11.60 1.85
N ILE A 2 -4.02 -10.39 2.39
CA ILE A 2 -2.69 -9.91 2.83
C ILE A 2 -1.96 -10.85 3.80
N ASN A 3 -2.64 -11.40 4.82
CA ASN A 3 -2.02 -12.37 5.73
C ASN A 3 -1.43 -13.61 5.01
N GLY A 4 -2.05 -14.06 3.93
CA GLY A 4 -1.52 -15.16 3.10
C GLY A 4 -0.26 -14.75 2.35
N ILE A 5 -0.24 -13.53 1.80
CA ILE A 5 0.94 -12.95 1.13
C ILE A 5 2.08 -12.80 2.13
N TYR A 6 1.82 -12.25 3.33
CA TYR A 6 2.82 -12.09 4.39
C TYR A 6 3.50 -13.42 4.77
N LYS A 7 2.72 -14.50 4.89
CA LYS A 7 3.24 -15.85 5.18
C LYS A 7 4.10 -16.40 4.04
N ALA A 8 3.78 -16.07 2.79
CA ALA A 8 4.53 -16.51 1.62
C ALA A 8 5.83 -15.72 1.38
N LEU A 9 5.94 -14.50 1.92
CA LEU A 9 7.15 -13.69 1.81
C LEU A 9 8.30 -14.26 2.65
N ARG A 10 9.49 -14.31 2.03
CA ARG A 10 10.77 -14.46 2.75
C ARG A 10 11.05 -13.24 3.64
N PRO A 11 11.94 -13.35 4.65
CA PRO A 11 12.46 -12.18 5.35
C PRO A 11 13.01 -11.14 4.37
N GLU A 12 12.76 -9.86 4.64
CA GLU A 12 13.05 -8.72 3.75
C GLU A 12 12.32 -8.75 2.40
N GLY A 13 11.35 -9.65 2.23
CA GLY A 13 10.44 -9.67 1.09
C GLY A 13 9.56 -8.41 1.08
N ARG A 14 9.23 -7.94 -0.13
CA ARG A 14 8.50 -6.67 -0.32
C ARG A 14 7.19 -6.86 -1.05
N ILE A 15 6.22 -6.00 -0.72
CA ILE A 15 4.98 -5.77 -1.46
C ILE A 15 5.04 -4.36 -2.02
N PHE A 16 4.77 -4.24 -3.32
CA PHE A 16 4.52 -2.96 -3.97
C PHE A 16 3.01 -2.86 -4.17
N LEU A 17 2.35 -1.98 -3.42
CA LEU A 17 0.92 -1.76 -3.50
C LEU A 17 0.65 -0.50 -4.32
N LEU A 18 -0.05 -0.66 -5.45
CA LEU A 18 -0.55 0.45 -6.25
C LEU A 18 -2.00 0.72 -5.83
N GLU A 19 -2.28 1.96 -5.43
CA GLU A 19 -3.60 2.39 -4.97
C GLU A 19 -3.91 3.79 -5.50
N TYR A 20 -5.17 4.05 -5.88
CA TYR A 20 -5.59 5.37 -6.30
C TYR A 20 -5.62 6.33 -5.11
N ARG A 21 -5.10 7.55 -5.31
CA ARG A 21 -5.07 8.64 -4.30
C ARG A 21 -6.48 8.95 -3.79
N GLY A 22 -6.80 8.50 -2.58
CA GLY A 22 -8.08 8.77 -1.93
C GLY A 22 -8.27 10.22 -1.52
N GLU A 23 -7.17 10.93 -1.28
CA GLU A 23 -7.12 12.35 -0.96
C GLU A 23 -7.33 13.27 -2.18
N ASP A 24 -7.17 12.74 -3.40
CA ASP A 24 -7.29 13.52 -4.63
C ASP A 24 -8.67 13.31 -5.30
N SER A 25 -9.49 14.37 -5.23
CA SER A 25 -10.81 14.41 -5.84
C SER A 25 -10.78 14.47 -7.37
N SER A 26 -9.65 14.84 -7.97
CA SER A 26 -9.47 14.92 -9.44
C SER A 26 -9.30 13.56 -10.10
N VAL A 27 -8.91 12.52 -9.34
CA VAL A 27 -8.76 11.16 -9.87
C VAL A 27 -10.15 10.63 -10.31
N PRO A 28 -10.34 10.24 -11.58
CA PRO A 28 -11.68 10.01 -12.16
C PRO A 28 -12.24 8.61 -11.88
N ILE A 29 -12.35 8.24 -10.60
CA ILE A 29 -12.99 6.98 -10.14
C ILE A 29 -13.78 7.24 -8.85
N ARG A 30 -14.76 6.37 -8.54
CA ARG A 30 -15.61 6.52 -7.35
C ARG A 30 -14.77 6.45 -6.06
N PRO A 31 -15.08 7.26 -5.02
CA PRO A 31 -14.35 7.25 -3.76
C PRO A 31 -14.24 5.88 -3.09
N LEU A 32 -15.25 5.00 -3.26
CA LEU A 32 -15.23 3.63 -2.74
C LEU A 32 -14.06 2.77 -3.28
N HIS A 33 -13.44 3.17 -4.38
CA HIS A 33 -12.34 2.46 -5.03
C HIS A 33 -11.00 3.19 -4.87
N LYS A 34 -10.86 4.01 -3.83
CA LYS A 34 -9.64 4.75 -3.51
C LYS A 34 -9.37 4.66 -2.01
N MET A 35 -8.11 4.82 -1.62
CA MET A 35 -7.71 4.95 -0.23
C MET A 35 -6.61 5.99 -0.10
N THR A 36 -6.52 6.66 1.05
CA THR A 36 -5.36 7.53 1.34
C THR A 36 -4.16 6.65 1.70
N GLU A 37 -2.94 7.17 1.52
CA GLU A 37 -1.72 6.48 1.94
C GLU A 37 -1.78 6.12 3.44
N GLU A 38 -2.22 7.04 4.30
CA GLU A 38 -2.30 6.80 5.75
C GLU A 38 -3.24 5.66 6.09
N GLN A 39 -4.37 5.54 5.37
CA GLN A 39 -5.30 4.43 5.55
C GLN A 39 -4.64 3.10 5.19
N VAL A 40 -3.98 3.03 4.02
CA VAL A 40 -3.30 1.82 3.57
C VAL A 40 -2.18 1.42 4.54
N VAL A 41 -1.35 2.37 4.96
CA VAL A 41 -0.24 2.11 5.89
C VAL A 41 -0.77 1.53 7.20
N LYS A 42 -1.86 2.10 7.74
CA LYS A 42 -2.50 1.62 8.96
C LYS A 42 -3.03 0.18 8.80
N GLU A 43 -3.70 -0.12 7.69
CA GLU A 43 -4.26 -1.45 7.43
C GLU A 43 -3.18 -2.51 7.19
N MET A 44 -2.12 -2.17 6.45
CA MET A 44 -1.01 -3.09 6.16
C MET A 44 -0.17 -3.41 7.42
N SER A 45 0.00 -2.43 8.31
CA SER A 45 0.75 -2.60 9.57
C SER A 45 0.16 -3.67 10.49
N VAL A 46 -1.16 -3.95 10.41
CA VAL A 46 -1.83 -5.02 11.17
C VAL A 46 -1.23 -6.40 10.87
N PHE A 47 -0.65 -6.58 9.68
CA PHE A 47 -0.08 -7.86 9.25
C PHE A 47 1.43 -7.99 9.51
N GLY A 48 2.06 -7.04 10.22
CA GLY A 48 3.51 -7.04 10.46
C GLY A 48 4.33 -6.56 9.25
N LEU A 49 3.69 -5.89 8.30
CA LEU A 49 4.36 -5.26 7.16
C LEU A 49 4.76 -3.83 7.53
N GLU A 50 6.05 -3.52 7.40
CA GLU A 50 6.57 -2.17 7.63
C GLU A 50 6.46 -1.33 6.35
N TRP A 51 5.89 -0.14 6.43
CA TRP A 51 5.97 0.84 5.34
C TRP A 51 7.39 1.38 5.24
N THR A 52 8.01 1.16 4.09
CA THR A 52 9.42 1.53 3.82
C THR A 52 9.57 2.69 2.84
N GLY A 53 8.44 3.26 2.40
CA GLY A 53 8.38 4.44 1.55
C GLY A 53 7.34 4.32 0.44
N THR A 54 7.16 5.41 -0.29
CA THR A 54 6.25 5.50 -1.42
C THR A 54 6.99 6.08 -2.62
N LEU A 55 6.80 5.46 -3.79
CA LEU A 55 7.31 5.98 -5.05
C LEU A 55 6.23 6.85 -5.70
N ASP A 56 6.52 8.13 -5.83
CA ASP A 56 5.52 9.16 -6.18
C ASP A 56 5.73 9.70 -7.60
N PHE A 57 5.67 8.80 -8.59
CA PHE A 57 5.86 9.15 -10.00
C PHE A 57 4.64 8.86 -10.87
N LEU A 58 3.62 8.20 -10.32
CA LEU A 58 2.38 7.90 -11.03
C LEU A 58 1.38 9.06 -10.85
N PRO A 59 0.63 9.42 -11.90
CA PRO A 59 -0.21 10.62 -11.88
C PRO A 59 -1.36 10.51 -10.88
N TRP A 60 -1.91 9.32 -10.68
CA TRP A 60 -3.13 9.12 -9.87
C TRP A 60 -2.99 8.11 -8.75
N GLN A 61 -1.84 7.44 -8.66
CA GLN A 61 -1.63 6.34 -7.74
C GLN A 61 -0.44 6.59 -6.83
N HIS A 62 -0.58 6.13 -5.60
CA HIS A 62 0.55 5.83 -4.73
C HIS A 62 1.11 4.46 -5.09
N MET A 63 2.43 4.35 -5.20
CA MET A 63 3.12 3.06 -5.23
C MET A 63 3.85 2.88 -3.91
N MET A 64 3.15 2.34 -2.92
CA MET A 64 3.67 2.14 -1.57
C MET A 64 4.48 0.84 -1.48
N VAL A 65 5.61 0.90 -0.78
CA VAL A 65 6.51 -0.24 -0.58
C VAL A 65 6.44 -0.70 0.87
N PHE A 66 6.00 -1.94 1.06
CA PHE A 66 5.95 -2.59 2.37
C PHE A 66 6.97 -3.72 2.45
N THR A 67 7.70 -3.82 3.56
CA THR A 67 8.72 -4.85 3.77
C THR A 67 8.35 -5.73 4.96
N LYS A 68 8.48 -7.05 4.81
CA LYS A 68 8.44 -7.99 5.93
C LYS A 68 9.77 -7.96 6.66
N ARG A 69 9.80 -7.36 7.85
CA ARG A 69 10.96 -7.47 8.75
C ARG A 69 10.82 -8.73 9.58
N GLY A 70 11.91 -9.52 9.65
CA GLY A 70 12.12 -10.66 10.56
C GLY A 70 10.91 -11.55 10.81
#